data_AF-A0A0J5GTN9-F1
#
_entry.id   AF-A0A0J5GTN9-F1
#
_cell.length_a   1.000
_cell.length_b   1.000
_cell.length_c   1.000
_cell.angle_alpha   90.00
_cell.angle_beta   90.00
_cell.angle_gamma   90.00
#
_symmetry.space_group_name_H-M   'P 1'
#
loop_
_entity.id
_entity.type
_entity.pdbx_description
1 polymer ?
#
loop_
_entity_poly.entity_id
_entity_poly.type
_entity_poly.pdbx_seq_one_letter_code
_entity_poly.pdbx_strand_id
1 'polypeptide(L)' 'MFTFKQAILCPYCGENQYLTKSSRQKLCLLPMVFPLLTVPFISFGIGGLYLSIVYFICFVSMLSLIPFLYKLSNENEPLW' A
#
# COMPACT_ATOMS: atom_id res chain seq x y z
N MET A 1 -21.84 8.44 -0.35
CA MET A 1 -21.40 7.06 -0.66
C MET A 1 -20.00 7.13 -1.24
N PHE A 2 -18.98 6.67 -0.51
CA PHE A 2 -17.62 6.53 -1.05
C PHE A 2 -17.59 5.30 -1.96
N THR A 3 -17.61 5.52 -3.27
CA THR A 3 -17.37 4.44 -4.25
C THR A 3 -15.88 4.42 -4.55
N PHE A 4 -15.19 3.32 -4.19
CA PHE A 4 -13.81 3.08 -4.60
C PHE A 4 -13.80 2.78 -6.10
N LYS A 5 -13.86 3.83 -6.91
CA LYS A 5 -13.73 3.72 -8.36
C LYS A 5 -12.27 3.39 -8.67
N GLN A 6 -12.04 2.27 -9.35
CA GLN A 6 -10.71 1.86 -9.83
C GLN A 6 -10.14 2.82 -10.88
N ALA A 7 -11.01 3.62 -11.51
CA ALA A 7 -10.68 4.65 -12.47
C ALA A 7 -10.96 6.04 -11.88
N ILE A 8 -9.98 6.92 -11.96
CA ILE A 8 -10.12 8.34 -11.65
C ILE A 8 -10.22 9.08 -12.98
N LEU A 9 -11.33 9.78 -13.21
CA LEU A 9 -11.48 10.64 -14.39
C LEU A 9 -10.60 11.86 -14.23
N CYS A 10 -9.68 12.07 -15.17
CA CYS A 10 -8.85 13.26 -15.23
C CYS A 10 -9.70 14.48 -15.64
N PRO A 11 -9.82 15.54 -14.83
CA PRO A 11 -10.65 16.71 -15.17
C PRO A 11 -10.08 17.53 -16.33
N TYR A 12 -8.79 17.38 -16.65
CA TYR A 12 -8.13 18.09 -17.76
C TYR A 12 -8.15 17.31 -19.07
N CYS A 13 -8.08 15.99 -19.01
CA CYS A 13 -7.91 15.12 -20.16
C CYS A 13 -9.14 14.28 -20.50
N GLY A 14 -10.11 14.17 -19.59
CA GLY A 14 -11.34 13.39 -19.81
C GLY A 14 -11.14 11.87 -19.88
N GLU A 15 -9.89 11.40 -19.85
CA GLU A 15 -9.54 9.99 -19.84
C GLU A 15 -9.60 9.38 -18.44
N ASN A 16 -9.88 8.08 -18.40
CA ASN A 16 -9.86 7.27 -17.18
C ASN A 16 -8.42 6.96 -16.79
N GLN A 17 -7.97 7.45 -15.65
CA GLN A 17 -6.67 7.10 -15.08
C GLN A 17 -6.81 5.94 -14.09
N TYR A 18 -6.02 4.92 -14.31
CA TYR A 18 -5.93 3.73 -13.48
C TYR A 18 -4.58 3.71 -12.75
N LEU A 19 -4.54 3.04 -11.60
CA LEU A 19 -3.26 2.66 -11.01
C LEU A 19 -2.56 1.63 -11.90
N THR A 20 -1.29 1.89 -12.24
CA THR A 20 -0.41 0.95 -12.97
C THR A 20 -0.33 -0.41 -12.27
N LYS A 21 -0.09 -1.49 -13.04
CA LYS A 21 0.15 -2.84 -12.48
C LYS A 21 1.28 -2.84 -11.47
N SER A 22 2.38 -2.15 -11.78
CA SER A 22 3.56 -2.04 -10.89
C SER A 22 3.26 -1.33 -9.57
N SER A 23 2.44 -0.28 -9.57
CA SER A 23 2.04 0.44 -8.36
C SER A 23 1.14 -0.44 -7.49
N ARG A 24 0.15 -1.11 -8.09
CA ARG A 24 -0.75 -2.03 -7.36
C ARG A 24 0.01 -3.21 -6.76
N GLN A 25 0.96 -3.80 -7.49
CA GLN A 25 1.81 -4.88 -6.97
C GLN A 25 2.66 -4.42 -5.78
N LYS A 26 3.29 -3.24 -5.87
CA LYS A 26 4.07 -2.69 -4.75
C LYS A 26 3.19 -2.41 -3.52
N LEU A 27 1.99 -1.87 -3.72
CA LEU A 27 1.01 -1.65 -2.66
C LEU A 27 0.53 -2.96 -2.02
N CYS A 28 0.37 -4.04 -2.79
CA CYS A 28 0.04 -5.37 -2.27
C CYS A 28 1.20 -6.02 -1.49
N LEU A 29 2.45 -5.73 -1.86
CA LEU A 29 3.64 -6.25 -1.18
C LEU A 29 3.96 -5.50 0.12
N LEU A 30 3.60 -4.22 0.22
CA LEU A 30 3.78 -3.40 1.43
C LEU A 30 3.30 -4.08 2.73
N PRO A 31 2.05 -4.58 2.82
CA PRO A 31 1.56 -5.22 4.04
C PRO A 31 2.22 -6.57 4.35
N MET A 32 2.97 -7.17 3.42
CA MET A 32 3.72 -8.40 3.69
C MET A 32 4.86 -8.19 4.70
N VAL A 33 5.27 -6.94 4.93
CA VAL A 33 6.27 -6.57 5.94
C VAL A 33 5.78 -6.87 7.38
N PHE A 34 4.47 -6.81 7.64
CA PHE A 34 3.90 -7.07 8.96
C PHE A 34 4.21 -8.48 9.47
N PRO A 35 3.81 -9.58 8.78
CA PRO A 35 4.11 -10.93 9.25
C PRO A 35 5.61 -11.24 9.30
N LEU A 36 6.41 -10.65 8.39
CA LEU A 36 7.88 -10.76 8.40
C LEU A 36 8.50 -10.18 9.68
N LEU A 37 7.94 -9.11 10.22
CA LEU A 37 8.33 -8.57 11.53
C LEU A 37 7.72 -9.39 12.68
N THR A 38 6.49 -9.87 12.58
CA THR A 38 5.84 -10.56 13.72
C THR A 38 6.58 -11.83 14.15
N VAL A 39 6.93 -12.69 13.18
CA VAL A 39 7.50 -14.03 13.44
C VAL A 39 8.77 -13.99 14.30
N PRO A 40 9.83 -13.23 13.95
CA PRO A 40 11.02 -13.17 14.77
C PRO A 40 10.75 -12.51 16.12
N PHE A 41 9.93 -11.47 16.18
CA PHE A 41 9.65 -10.75 17.41
C PHE A 41 8.96 -11.61 18.48
N ILE A 42 8.04 -12.50 18.06
CA ILE A 42 7.43 -13.49 18.95
C ILE A 42 8.49 -14.48 19.43
N SER A 43 9.38 -14.94 18.54
CA SER A 43 10.45 -15.88 18.89
C SER A 43 11.44 -15.34 19.93
N PHE A 44 11.67 -14.03 19.97
CA PHE A 44 12.52 -13.37 20.96
C PHE A 44 11.78 -12.99 22.26
N GLY A 45 10.49 -13.30 22.38
CA GLY A 45 9.70 -13.00 23.59
C GLY A 45 9.49 -11.51 23.84
N ILE A 46 9.51 -10.69 22.77
CA ILE A 46 9.39 -9.23 22.89
C ILE A 46 7.97 -8.87 23.32
N GLY A 47 7.85 -8.04 24.35
CA GLY A 47 6.56 -7.66 24.92
C GLY A 47 5.63 -6.98 23.91
N GLY A 48 4.32 -7.24 24.03
CA GLY A 48 3.31 -6.75 23.09
C GLY A 48 3.26 -5.22 22.93
N LEU A 49 3.63 -4.46 23.96
CA LEU A 49 3.70 -3.00 23.89
C LEU A 49 4.79 -2.52 22.92
N TYR A 50 5.97 -3.14 22.94
CA TYR A 50 7.06 -2.78 22.02
C TYR A 50 6.67 -3.08 20.57
N LEU A 51 6.08 -4.26 20.34
CA LEU A 51 5.53 -4.65 19.04
C LEU A 51 4.51 -3.64 18.51
N SER A 52 3.59 -3.20 19.36
CA SER A 52 2.57 -2.20 18.99
C SER A 52 3.18 -0.88 18.53
N ILE A 53 4.21 -0.38 19.22
CA ILE A 53 4.91 0.85 18.85
C ILE A 53 5.62 0.69 17.50
N VAL A 54 6.31 -0.43 17.28
CA VAL A 54 6.98 -0.72 15.99
C VAL A 54 5.98 -0.76 14.84
N TYR A 55 4.83 -1.41 15.03
CA TYR A 55 3.79 -1.45 14.02
C TYR A 55 3.21 -0.07 13.70
N PHE A 56 3.00 0.75 14.73
CA PHE A 56 2.49 2.10 14.53
C PHE A 56 3.46 2.95 13.69
N ILE A 57 4.76 2.90 14.01
CA ILE A 57 5.80 3.59 13.24
C ILE A 57 5.84 3.08 11.80
N CYS A 58 5.81 1.75 11.62
CA CYS A 58 5.81 1.13 10.30
C CYS A 58 4.59 1.60 9.49
N PHE A 59 3.40 1.59 10.09
CA PHE A 59 2.17 2.03 9.44
C PHE A 59 2.23 3.50 8.99
N VAL A 60 2.70 4.41 9.85
CA VAL A 60 2.86 5.84 9.51
C VAL A 60 3.89 6.02 8.37
N SER A 61 4.98 5.26 8.39
CA SER A 61 5.97 5.29 7.32
C SER A 61 5.39 4.80 6.00
N MET A 62 4.57 3.74 6.01
CA MET A 62 3.90 3.22 4.83
C MET A 62 2.95 4.25 4.24
N LEU A 63 2.13 4.90 5.06
CA LEU A 63 1.23 5.97 4.60
C LEU A 63 1.99 7.11 3.90
N SER A 64 3.18 7.43 4.41
CA SER A 64 4.04 8.44 3.81
C SER A 64 4.67 7.97 2.49
N LEU A 65 4.91 6.67 2.31
CA LEU A 65 5.49 6.07 1.11
C LEU A 65 4.46 5.81 -0.01
N ILE A 66 3.19 5.58 0.33
CA ILE A 66 2.09 5.37 -0.63
C ILE A 66 2.09 6.43 -1.76
N PRO A 67 2.14 7.75 -1.50
CA PRO A 67 2.12 8.76 -2.57
C PRO A 67 3.31 8.67 -3.52
N PHE A 68 4.49 8.23 -3.04
CA PHE A 68 5.68 8.05 -3.89
C PHE A 68 5.60 6.80 -4.77
N LEU A 69 4.83 5.81 -4.35
CA LEU A 69 4.62 4.56 -5.08
C LEU A 69 3.43 4.63 -6.04
N TYR A 70 2.60 5.67 -5.93
CA TYR A 70 1.44 5.92 -6.78
C TYR A 70 1.90 6.33 -8.18
N LYS A 71 1.74 5.42 -9.15
CA LYS A 71 1.93 5.72 -10.58
C LYS A 71 0.62 5.47 -11.32
N LEU A 72 0.14 6.53 -11.97
CA LEU A 72 -1.07 6.53 -12.80
C LEU A 72 -0.72 6.16 -14.24
N SER A 73 -1.57 5.37 -14.88
CA SER A 73 -1.54 5.04 -16.31
C SER A 73 -2.93 5.17 -16.88
N ASN A 74 -3.03 5.53 -18.16
CA ASN A 74 -4.31 5.64 -18.87
C ASN A 74 -4.85 4.28 -19.30
N GLU A 75 -4.03 3.22 -19.23
CA GLU A 75 -4.42 1.86 -19.59
C GLU A 75 -4.78 1.04 -18.34
N ASN A 76 -5.92 0.35 -18.41
CA ASN A 76 -6.30 -0.62 -17.39
C ASN A 76 -5.54 -1.93 -17.62
N GLU A 77 -4.28 -1.95 -17.19
CA GLU A 77 -3.45 -3.15 -17.27
C GLU A 77 -4.05 -4.26 -16.38
N PRO A 78 -4.29 -5.49 -16.87
CA PRO A 78 -4.66 -6.59 -16.00
C PRO A 78 -3.49 -7.01 -15.10
N LEU A 79 -3.80 -7.42 -13.86
CA LEU A 79 -2.78 -7.96 -12.93
C LEU A 79 -2.30 -9.36 -13.33
N TRP A 80 -3.05 -10.06 -14.20
CA TRP A 80 -2.67 -11.33 -14.82
C TRP A 80 -1.87 -11.07 -16.11
#